data_AF-A0A8S0YQK1-F1
#
_entry.id   AF-A0A8S0YQK1-F1
#
_cell.length_a   1.000
_cell.length_b   1.000
_cell.length_c   1.000
_cell.angle_alpha   90.00
_cell.angle_beta   90.00
_cell.angle_gamma   90.00
#
_symmetry.space_group_name_H-M   'P 1'
#
loop_
_entity.id
_entity.type
_entity.pdbx_description
1 polymer ?
#
loop_
_entity_poly.entity_id
_entity_poly.type
_entity_poly.pdbx_seq_one_letter_code
_entity_poly.pdbx_strand_id
1 'polypeptide(L)'
;MLAERCVILIFLVCTVNSEIKDLLVETDIGFIKGLRADDGDYTMFLGVPFAEVNTSNPFGVATPHPGFENTFEAYDDYAPCPQREEYNLTLGLKDQVLALRWIKRHIKAFGGDDTKVTLGGHSAGAISVDLHLQSNDEKLFDKVILQSGTSLIPIFNEPIKRAPLILSEYLGFPTNDTNAAIDFLSKLDTHLVITAAEDSKLMDTFKACVEKQFNGVESFITKNWRTATMPKVKNMPILIGITNDEKCGYYPSEKDEDYQNVVKDIISMCFDATNDFEGMANIVHQFYFGDEPPSAAVRESVINFDSDIHFLYPAYKTIERYLDNEAGNIYFQVFSYIGHRNFVRLLWNTTKGDAQHGDDIGYLFDISYLKHLSITQEDQQMIDRITLIWTNFIKFGNPVPQTSDLLPIQWTPVTKQSGIPYLDINTKLEMKSRPFHQRAAFWQLFYRANNHLHIAYPHEADSEDEKYKQRTYSKTEL
;
A
#
# COMPACT_ATOMS: atom_id res chain seq x y z
N MET A 1 39.04 63.09 -37.90
CA MET A 1 37.95 62.21 -38.35
C MET A 1 38.06 60.90 -37.60
N LEU A 2 37.40 60.81 -36.44
CA LEU A 2 37.22 59.57 -35.69
C LEU A 2 35.89 58.98 -36.16
N ALA A 3 35.92 57.81 -36.81
CA ALA A 3 34.73 57.08 -37.20
C ALA A 3 34.37 56.11 -36.07
N GLU A 4 33.38 56.47 -35.26
CA GLU A 4 32.77 55.56 -34.30
C GLU A 4 31.98 54.48 -35.06
N ARG A 5 32.37 53.22 -34.88
CA ARG A 5 31.61 52.07 -35.38
C ARG A 5 30.47 51.81 -34.41
N CYS A 6 29.25 52.12 -34.84
CA CYS A 6 28.02 51.76 -34.16
C CYS A 6 27.81 50.24 -34.29
N VAL A 7 27.89 49.50 -33.17
CA VAL A 7 27.52 48.08 -33.11
C VAL A 7 26.07 48.02 -32.65
N ILE A 8 25.17 47.68 -33.58
CA ILE A 8 23.76 47.46 -33.28
C ILE A 8 23.63 45.99 -32.82
N LEU A 9 23.45 45.78 -31.51
CA LEU A 9 23.00 44.50 -30.97
C LEU A 9 21.48 44.39 -31.14
N ILE A 10 21.04 43.50 -32.03
CA ILE A 10 19.62 43.13 -32.15
C ILE A 10 19.36 42.01 -31.15
N PHE A 11 18.68 42.31 -30.06
CA PHE A 11 18.08 41.29 -29.20
C PHE A 11 16.82 40.74 -29.89
N LEU A 12 16.95 39.54 -30.47
CA LEU A 12 15.79 38.71 -30.80
C LEU A 12 15.26 38.11 -29.50
N VAL A 13 14.32 38.81 -28.87
CA VAL A 13 13.48 38.20 -27.84
C VAL A 13 12.54 37.25 -28.56
N CYS A 14 12.92 35.98 -28.66
CA CYS A 14 11.94 34.92 -28.85
C CYS A 14 11.14 34.83 -27.56
N THR A 15 10.01 35.55 -27.50
CA THR A 15 8.93 35.15 -26.61
C THR A 15 8.47 33.80 -27.11
N VAL A 16 8.97 32.72 -26.51
CA VAL A 16 8.20 31.50 -26.46
C VAL A 16 7.00 31.86 -25.59
N ASN A 17 5.91 32.31 -26.22
CA ASN A 17 4.61 32.11 -25.60
C ASN A 17 4.58 30.60 -25.32
N SER A 18 4.60 30.20 -24.05
CA SER A 18 4.09 28.89 -23.70
C SER A 18 2.60 28.96 -23.99
N GLU A 19 2.23 28.79 -25.26
CA GLU A 19 0.86 28.64 -25.69
C GLU A 19 0.24 27.55 -24.83
N ILE A 20 -0.83 27.96 -24.14
CA ILE A 20 -1.87 27.21 -23.46
C ILE A 20 -1.74 25.71 -23.77
N LYS A 21 -1.23 24.91 -22.81
CA LYS A 21 -1.44 23.46 -22.86
C LYS A 21 -2.92 23.25 -22.66
N ASP A 22 -3.61 22.94 -23.75
CA ASP A 22 -5.05 22.87 -23.84
C ASP A 22 -5.65 22.11 -22.65
N LEU A 23 -6.63 22.73 -22.01
CA LEU A 23 -7.52 22.05 -21.06
C LEU A 23 -8.25 20.89 -21.74
N LEU A 24 -8.24 20.83 -23.07
CA LEU A 24 -8.84 19.79 -23.89
C LEU A 24 -7.76 18.84 -24.42
N VAL A 25 -7.83 17.58 -24.02
CA VAL A 25 -6.93 16.49 -24.45
C VAL A 25 -7.69 15.55 -25.38
N GLU A 26 -7.13 15.30 -26.56
CA GLU A 26 -7.65 14.30 -27.49
C GLU A 26 -7.06 12.92 -27.15
N THR A 27 -7.93 11.93 -26.92
CA THR A 27 -7.55 10.52 -26.76
C THR A 27 -8.31 9.68 -27.79
N ASP A 28 -7.89 8.44 -27.99
CA ASP A 28 -8.59 7.47 -28.85
C ASP A 28 -9.91 6.95 -28.25
N ILE A 29 -10.25 7.37 -27.03
CA ILE A 29 -11.56 7.14 -26.41
C ILE A 29 -12.43 8.42 -26.36
N GLY A 30 -11.99 9.52 -26.97
CA GLY A 30 -12.72 10.79 -27.03
C GLY A 30 -11.97 11.97 -26.45
N PHE A 31 -12.62 13.14 -26.45
CA PHE A 31 -12.08 14.38 -25.89
C PHE A 31 -12.29 14.45 -24.38
N ILE A 32 -11.26 14.86 -23.64
CA ILE A 32 -11.29 15.01 -22.19
C ILE A 32 -10.91 16.45 -21.84
N LYS A 33 -11.78 17.14 -21.12
CA LYS A 33 -11.57 18.53 -20.71
C LYS A 33 -11.32 18.64 -19.21
N GLY A 34 -10.13 19.07 -18.83
CA GLY A 34 -9.72 19.27 -17.45
C GLY A 34 -9.95 20.68 -16.92
N LEU A 35 -9.42 20.94 -15.73
CA LEU A 35 -9.42 22.23 -15.06
C LEU A 35 -7.99 22.72 -14.77
N ARG A 36 -7.83 24.02 -14.57
CA ARG A 36 -6.63 24.58 -13.95
C ARG A 36 -6.81 24.55 -12.43
N ALA A 37 -5.77 24.19 -11.70
CA ALA A 37 -5.74 24.35 -10.26
C ALA A 37 -5.91 25.81 -9.84
N ASP A 38 -6.46 26.05 -8.66
CA ASP A 38 -6.78 27.40 -8.15
C ASP A 38 -5.54 28.31 -8.00
N ASP A 39 -4.39 27.72 -7.68
CA ASP A 39 -3.10 28.40 -7.62
C ASP A 39 -2.50 28.70 -9.01
N GLY A 40 -3.07 28.10 -10.06
CA GLY A 40 -2.61 28.23 -11.43
C GLY A 40 -1.39 27.39 -11.77
N ASP A 41 -0.87 26.52 -10.89
CA ASP A 41 0.42 25.86 -11.07
C ASP A 41 0.34 24.55 -11.87
N TYR A 42 -0.81 23.88 -11.85
CA TYR A 42 -1.00 22.60 -12.54
C TYR A 42 -2.37 22.47 -13.20
N THR A 43 -2.50 21.45 -14.06
CA THR A 43 -3.76 21.09 -14.74
C THR A 43 -4.27 19.77 -14.17
N MET A 44 -5.57 19.69 -13.94
CA MET A 44 -6.26 18.59 -13.29
C MET A 44 -7.22 17.91 -14.27
N PHE A 45 -7.23 16.58 -14.26
CA PHE A 45 -8.19 15.76 -14.98
C PHE A 45 -8.70 14.71 -14.00
N LEU A 46 -9.90 14.94 -13.47
CA LEU A 46 -10.50 14.15 -12.39
C LEU A 46 -11.68 13.32 -12.92
N GLY A 47 -11.93 12.17 -12.32
CA GLY A 47 -13.11 11.34 -12.63
C GLY A 47 -13.11 10.67 -14.01
N VAL A 48 -12.00 10.70 -14.75
CA VAL A 48 -11.91 10.08 -16.08
C VAL A 48 -12.10 8.55 -15.97
N PRO A 49 -13.16 7.97 -16.55
CA PRO A 49 -13.42 6.54 -16.41
C PRO A 49 -12.45 5.72 -17.27
N PHE A 50 -11.88 4.68 -16.65
CA PHE A 50 -11.02 3.69 -17.32
C PHE A 50 -11.74 2.37 -17.60
N ALA A 51 -12.85 2.10 -16.90
CA ALA A 51 -13.59 0.85 -16.98
C ALA A 51 -15.10 1.02 -16.77
N GLU A 52 -15.86 0.01 -17.15
CA GLU A 52 -17.29 -0.17 -16.88
C GLU A 52 -17.53 -1.43 -16.05
N VAL A 53 -18.45 -1.33 -15.09
CA VAL A 53 -18.92 -2.46 -14.29
C VAL A 53 -20.20 -3.02 -14.91
N ASN A 54 -20.26 -4.34 -15.09
CA ASN A 54 -21.50 -4.99 -15.48
C ASN A 54 -22.48 -5.00 -14.29
N THR A 55 -23.50 -4.16 -14.31
CA THR A 55 -24.48 -4.04 -13.22
C THR A 55 -25.34 -5.29 -13.01
N SER A 56 -25.42 -6.19 -13.99
CA SER A 56 -26.07 -7.50 -13.84
C SER A 56 -25.16 -8.55 -13.19
N ASN A 57 -23.85 -8.28 -13.11
CA ASN A 57 -22.85 -9.09 -12.42
C ASN A 57 -21.78 -8.17 -11.79
N PRO A 58 -22.12 -7.42 -10.73
CA PRO A 58 -21.22 -6.44 -10.11
C PRO A 58 -19.94 -7.05 -9.49
N PHE A 59 -19.91 -8.36 -9.27
CA PHE A 59 -18.71 -9.09 -8.81
C PHE A 59 -17.83 -9.60 -9.96
N GLY A 60 -18.28 -9.42 -11.20
CA GLY A 60 -17.56 -9.81 -12.40
C GLY A 60 -16.35 -8.91 -12.69
N VAL A 61 -15.57 -9.31 -13.70
CA VAL A 61 -14.45 -8.50 -14.18
C VAL A 61 -15.00 -7.28 -14.90
N ALA A 62 -14.51 -6.09 -14.54
CA ALA A 62 -14.81 -4.85 -15.26
C ALA A 62 -14.23 -4.89 -16.69
N THR A 63 -14.83 -4.14 -17.61
CA THR A 63 -14.35 -4.03 -19.00
C THR A 63 -13.80 -2.63 -19.27
N PRO A 64 -12.84 -2.46 -20.20
CA PRO A 64 -12.37 -1.13 -20.59
C PRO A 64 -13.54 -0.21 -21.00
N HIS A 65 -13.48 1.06 -20.63
CA HIS A 65 -14.50 2.04 -21.00
C HIS A 65 -14.55 2.20 -22.55
N PRO A 66 -15.74 2.18 -23.19
CA PRO A 66 -15.86 2.18 -24.66
C PRO A 66 -15.51 3.53 -25.29
N GLY A 67 -15.50 4.60 -24.50
CA GLY A 67 -15.20 5.97 -24.91
C GLY A 67 -16.41 6.90 -24.84
N PHE A 68 -16.23 8.14 -25.26
CA PHE A 68 -17.19 9.23 -25.12
C PHE A 68 -17.59 9.77 -26.49
N GLU A 69 -18.89 9.93 -26.74
CA GLU A 69 -19.37 10.61 -27.96
C GLU A 69 -19.15 12.13 -27.89
N ASN A 70 -19.28 12.71 -26.70
CA ASN A 70 -19.07 14.12 -26.42
C ASN A 70 -17.84 14.32 -25.53
N THR A 71 -17.35 15.55 -25.44
CA THR A 71 -16.27 15.89 -24.51
C THR A 71 -16.62 15.49 -23.07
N PHE A 72 -15.76 14.70 -22.44
CA PHE A 72 -15.87 14.35 -21.03
C PHE A 72 -15.30 15.49 -20.19
N GLU A 73 -16.10 16.04 -19.28
CA GLU A 73 -15.65 17.10 -18.37
C GLU A 73 -15.05 16.48 -17.10
N ALA A 74 -13.72 16.54 -17.01
CA ALA A 74 -12.90 15.85 -16.02
C ALA A 74 -12.62 16.74 -14.78
N TYR A 75 -13.69 17.10 -14.07
CA TYR A 75 -13.59 17.93 -12.86
C TYR A 75 -14.16 17.27 -11.59
N ASP A 76 -14.86 16.14 -11.72
CA ASP A 76 -15.45 15.44 -10.59
C ASP A 76 -14.42 14.50 -9.95
N ASP A 77 -14.02 14.79 -8.71
CA ASP A 77 -13.15 13.92 -7.91
C ASP A 77 -13.93 12.92 -7.05
N TYR A 78 -15.27 12.98 -7.05
CA TYR A 78 -16.10 12.16 -6.19
C TYR A 78 -16.63 10.91 -6.91
N ALA A 79 -15.78 9.89 -6.97
CA ALA A 79 -16.17 8.55 -7.38
C ALA A 79 -15.67 7.45 -6.40
N PRO A 80 -15.91 7.58 -5.08
CA PRO A 80 -15.45 6.56 -4.15
C PRO A 80 -16.21 5.25 -4.38
N CYS A 81 -15.48 4.12 -4.39
CA CYS A 81 -16.11 2.81 -4.33
C CYS A 81 -16.97 2.69 -3.05
N PRO A 82 -18.15 2.04 -3.11
CA PRO A 82 -18.98 1.83 -1.93
C PRO A 82 -18.19 1.19 -0.79
N GLN A 83 -18.12 1.89 0.33
CA GLN A 83 -17.39 1.47 1.52
C GLN A 83 -18.03 2.11 2.76
N ARG A 84 -17.92 1.48 3.93
CA ARG A 84 -18.14 2.17 5.20
C ARG A 84 -16.84 2.89 5.60
N GLU A 85 -16.97 4.01 6.32
CA GLU A 85 -15.88 4.95 6.62
C GLU A 85 -14.70 4.33 7.40
N GLU A 86 -14.86 3.13 7.96
CA GLU A 86 -13.84 2.42 8.72
C GLU A 86 -13.34 1.18 7.96
N TYR A 87 -12.07 1.25 7.52
CA TYR A 87 -11.20 0.16 7.06
C TYR A 87 -11.80 -0.87 6.10
N ASN A 88 -11.50 -0.74 4.80
CA ASN A 88 -11.82 -1.76 3.81
C ASN A 88 -10.57 -2.17 3.01
N LEU A 89 -10.08 -3.40 3.24
CA LEU A 89 -8.96 -4.04 2.52
C LEU A 89 -9.40 -4.68 1.18
N THR A 90 -10.42 -4.12 0.52
CA THR A 90 -10.88 -4.63 -0.77
C THR A 90 -9.92 -4.13 -1.86
N LEU A 91 -9.14 -5.04 -2.43
CA LEU A 91 -8.23 -4.71 -3.52
C LEU A 91 -8.88 -5.09 -4.86
N GLY A 92 -9.39 -4.10 -5.58
CA GLY A 92 -9.81 -4.22 -6.98
C GLY A 92 -8.58 -4.41 -7.90
N LEU A 93 -7.83 -5.51 -7.75
CA LEU A 93 -6.53 -5.69 -8.41
C LEU A 93 -6.65 -5.70 -9.94
N LYS A 94 -7.70 -6.33 -10.48
CA LYS A 94 -7.97 -6.31 -11.93
C LYS A 94 -8.42 -4.93 -12.42
N ASP A 95 -9.12 -4.16 -11.59
CA ASP A 95 -9.46 -2.77 -11.91
C ASP A 95 -8.19 -1.91 -11.97
N GLN A 96 -7.25 -2.13 -11.05
CA GLN A 96 -5.94 -1.49 -11.08
C GLN A 96 -5.15 -1.87 -12.35
N VAL A 97 -5.25 -3.11 -12.86
CA VAL A 97 -4.66 -3.49 -14.16
C VAL A 97 -5.30 -2.68 -15.30
N LEU A 98 -6.63 -2.55 -15.32
CA LEU A 98 -7.32 -1.74 -16.34
C LEU A 98 -6.91 -0.27 -16.26
N ALA A 99 -6.79 0.30 -15.06
CA ALA A 99 -6.31 1.66 -14.87
C ALA A 99 -4.86 1.83 -15.36
N LEU A 100 -3.98 0.87 -15.09
CA LEU A 100 -2.59 0.88 -15.58
C LEU A 100 -2.52 0.74 -17.11
N ARG A 101 -3.35 -0.11 -17.72
CA ARG A 101 -3.49 -0.22 -19.18
C ARG A 101 -4.01 1.07 -19.79
N TRP A 102 -4.97 1.73 -19.14
CA TRP A 102 -5.47 3.05 -19.53
C TRP A 102 -4.34 4.08 -19.51
N ILE A 103 -3.56 4.15 -18.43
CA ILE A 103 -2.38 5.03 -18.34
C ILE A 103 -1.42 4.74 -19.50
N LYS A 104 -1.05 3.47 -19.71
CA LYS A 104 -0.12 3.08 -20.78
C LYS A 104 -0.62 3.48 -22.18
N ARG A 105 -1.92 3.45 -22.40
CA ARG A 105 -2.55 3.78 -23.69
C ARG A 105 -2.67 5.30 -23.91
N HIS A 106 -3.02 6.06 -22.87
CA HIS A 106 -3.47 7.45 -23.04
C HIS A 106 -2.50 8.50 -22.48
N ILE A 107 -1.57 8.17 -21.58
CA ILE A 107 -0.78 9.18 -20.85
C ILE A 107 0.07 10.09 -21.74
N LYS A 108 0.45 9.63 -22.95
CA LYS A 108 1.14 10.46 -23.95
C LYS A 108 0.35 11.70 -24.35
N ALA A 109 -0.98 11.59 -24.45
CA ALA A 109 -1.85 12.73 -24.78
C ALA A 109 -1.83 13.81 -23.68
N PHE A 110 -1.55 13.41 -22.44
CA PHE A 110 -1.38 14.31 -21.29
C PHE A 110 0.08 14.79 -21.13
N GLY A 111 0.98 14.43 -22.05
CA GLY A 111 2.39 14.80 -22.03
C GLY A 111 3.27 13.91 -21.15
N GLY A 112 2.78 12.75 -20.71
CA GLY A 112 3.58 11.75 -20.00
C GLY A 112 4.33 10.80 -20.94
N ASP A 113 5.21 9.98 -20.35
CA ASP A 113 6.00 8.96 -21.02
C ASP A 113 5.53 7.57 -20.55
N ASP A 114 4.82 6.86 -21.42
CA ASP A 114 4.29 5.52 -21.14
C ASP A 114 5.40 4.48 -20.92
N THR A 115 6.65 4.77 -21.26
CA THR A 115 7.81 3.89 -21.01
C THR A 115 8.51 4.16 -19.67
N LYS A 116 8.00 5.11 -18.88
CA LYS A 116 8.61 5.52 -17.59
C LYS A 116 7.58 5.60 -16.48
N VAL A 117 6.75 4.56 -16.35
CA VAL A 117 5.73 4.49 -15.31
C VAL A 117 6.34 3.98 -14.00
N THR A 118 6.03 4.65 -12.89
CA THR A 118 6.36 4.21 -11.53
C THR A 118 5.07 3.90 -10.80
N LEU A 119 4.92 2.68 -10.29
CA LEU A 119 3.76 2.29 -9.48
C LEU A 119 4.09 2.44 -7.99
N GLY A 120 3.42 3.38 -7.32
CA GLY A 120 3.60 3.64 -5.90
C GLY A 120 2.34 3.35 -5.09
N GLY A 121 2.48 2.92 -3.85
CA GLY A 121 1.36 2.74 -2.94
C GLY A 121 1.76 2.81 -1.47
N HIS A 122 0.78 3.09 -0.61
CA HIS A 122 0.90 3.11 0.84
C HIS A 122 -0.03 2.05 1.45
N SER A 123 0.41 1.33 2.49
CA SER A 123 -0.39 0.33 3.20
C SER A 123 -1.00 -0.71 2.26
N ALA A 124 -2.33 -0.87 2.23
CA ALA A 124 -3.04 -1.71 1.27
C ALA A 124 -2.67 -1.43 -0.19
N GLY A 125 -2.39 -0.17 -0.55
CA GLY A 125 -1.87 0.20 -1.86
C GLY A 125 -0.46 -0.34 -2.12
N ALA A 126 0.41 -0.37 -1.11
CA ALA A 126 1.73 -1.01 -1.22
C ALA A 126 1.62 -2.53 -1.34
N ILE A 127 0.67 -3.15 -0.65
CA ILE A 127 0.31 -4.57 -0.84
C ILE A 127 -0.12 -4.81 -2.29
N SER A 128 -0.98 -3.95 -2.85
CA SER A 128 -1.36 -4.00 -4.26
C SER A 128 -0.14 -3.93 -5.18
N VAL A 129 0.79 -2.99 -4.98
CA VAL A 129 2.03 -2.90 -5.77
C VAL A 129 2.82 -4.21 -5.73
N ASP A 130 2.99 -4.80 -4.55
CA ASP A 130 3.71 -6.06 -4.38
C ASP A 130 2.99 -7.25 -5.06
N LEU A 131 1.66 -7.24 -5.11
CA LEU A 131 0.88 -8.23 -5.85
C LEU A 131 0.95 -8.04 -7.37
N HIS A 132 0.98 -6.80 -7.87
CA HIS A 132 1.21 -6.50 -9.30
C HIS A 132 2.58 -6.98 -9.79
N LEU A 133 3.60 -6.95 -8.93
CA LEU A 133 4.92 -7.54 -9.24
C LEU A 133 4.87 -9.07 -9.40
N GLN A 134 3.83 -9.71 -8.89
CA GLN A 134 3.63 -11.17 -8.91
C GLN A 134 2.56 -11.60 -9.90
N SER A 135 1.79 -10.66 -10.45
CA SER A 135 0.68 -10.97 -11.33
C SER A 135 1.15 -11.55 -12.65
N ASN A 136 0.24 -12.27 -13.31
CA ASN A 136 0.45 -12.83 -14.64
C ASN A 136 0.34 -11.80 -15.77
N ASP A 137 -0.14 -10.58 -15.48
CA ASP A 137 -0.33 -9.56 -16.51
C ASP A 137 1.02 -9.09 -17.07
N GLU A 138 0.96 -8.34 -18.17
CA GLU A 138 2.13 -7.69 -18.73
C GLU A 138 2.81 -6.72 -17.75
N LYS A 139 4.07 -6.39 -18.02
CA LYS A 139 4.80 -5.38 -17.25
C LYS A 139 4.30 -3.98 -17.65
N LEU A 140 3.53 -3.34 -16.78
CA LEU A 140 2.92 -2.03 -16.99
C LEU A 140 3.71 -0.86 -16.37
N PHE A 141 4.77 -1.14 -15.63
CA PHE A 141 5.59 -0.15 -14.92
C PHE A 141 7.04 -0.61 -14.79
N ASP A 142 7.96 0.34 -14.60
CA ASP A 142 9.41 0.12 -14.64
C ASP A 142 10.11 0.35 -13.31
N LYS A 143 9.39 0.95 -12.34
CA LYS A 143 9.85 1.24 -10.98
C LYS A 143 8.68 1.08 -10.01
N VAL A 144 8.99 0.80 -8.74
CA VAL A 144 7.96 0.68 -7.69
C VAL A 144 8.34 1.41 -6.41
N ILE A 145 7.31 1.92 -5.71
CA ILE A 145 7.42 2.49 -4.38
C ILE A 145 6.44 1.78 -3.44
N LEU A 146 6.95 1.20 -2.36
CA LEU A 146 6.17 0.49 -1.34
C LEU A 146 6.33 1.20 0.00
N GLN A 147 5.30 1.91 0.47
CA GLN A 147 5.31 2.52 1.79
C GLN A 147 4.43 1.72 2.76
N SER A 148 5.02 1.24 3.84
CA SER A 148 4.34 0.61 4.97
C SER A 148 3.40 -0.52 4.56
N GLY A 149 3.80 -1.36 3.59
CA GLY A 149 2.98 -2.50 3.17
C GLY A 149 3.66 -3.43 2.17
N THR A 150 3.43 -4.73 2.31
CA THR A 150 3.91 -5.79 1.39
C THR A 150 2.93 -6.97 1.39
N SER A 151 2.94 -7.81 0.35
CA SER A 151 2.12 -9.04 0.30
C SER A 151 2.52 -10.08 1.35
N LEU A 152 3.66 -9.87 2.02
CA LEU A 152 4.17 -10.77 3.05
C LEU A 152 3.64 -10.48 4.47
N ILE A 153 2.85 -9.43 4.67
CA ILE A 153 2.18 -9.16 5.96
C ILE A 153 1.36 -10.39 6.39
N PRO A 154 1.56 -10.96 7.58
CA PRO A 154 1.02 -12.29 7.94
C PRO A 154 -0.50 -12.44 7.86
N ILE A 155 -1.25 -11.41 8.25
CA ILE A 155 -2.73 -11.38 8.23
C ILE A 155 -3.33 -11.26 6.82
N PHE A 156 -2.49 -11.03 5.82
CA PHE A 156 -2.86 -11.06 4.40
C PHE A 156 -2.77 -12.51 3.89
N ASN A 157 -3.80 -13.30 4.20
CA ASN A 157 -3.95 -14.71 3.84
C ASN A 157 -5.11 -14.92 2.84
N GLU A 158 -5.27 -16.15 2.35
CA GLU A 158 -6.35 -16.51 1.42
C GLU A 158 -7.74 -16.24 2.04
N PRO A 159 -8.71 -15.77 1.23
CA PRO A 159 -10.04 -15.44 1.70
C PRO A 159 -10.83 -16.69 2.12
N ILE A 160 -11.92 -16.48 2.87
CA ILE A 160 -12.85 -17.55 3.22
C ILE A 160 -13.73 -17.85 2.00
N LYS A 161 -13.45 -18.95 1.29
CA LYS A 161 -14.19 -19.36 0.07
C LYS A 161 -15.69 -19.57 0.28
N ARG A 162 -16.13 -19.84 1.51
CA ARG A 162 -17.55 -20.00 1.90
C ARG A 162 -18.25 -18.67 2.24
N ALA A 163 -17.56 -17.54 2.22
CA ALA A 163 -18.14 -16.23 2.54
C ALA A 163 -19.45 -15.93 1.77
N PRO A 164 -19.58 -16.22 0.46
CA PRO A 164 -20.85 -16.01 -0.24
C PRO A 164 -22.02 -16.82 0.35
N LEU A 165 -21.78 -18.07 0.76
CA LEU A 165 -22.81 -18.93 1.37
C LEU A 165 -23.26 -18.35 2.71
N ILE A 166 -22.30 -17.97 3.56
CA ILE A 166 -22.57 -17.41 4.89
C ILE A 166 -23.37 -16.11 4.77
N LEU A 167 -22.97 -15.21 3.86
CA LEU A 167 -23.69 -13.96 3.62
C LEU A 167 -25.10 -14.19 3.08
N SER A 168 -25.25 -15.11 2.13
CA SER A 168 -26.57 -15.41 1.57
C SER A 168 -27.51 -15.96 2.66
N GLU A 169 -27.02 -16.83 3.55
CA GLU A 169 -27.79 -17.36 4.67
C GLU A 169 -28.17 -16.25 5.68
N TYR A 170 -27.21 -15.39 6.04
CA TYR A 170 -27.45 -14.25 6.94
C TYR A 170 -28.55 -13.32 6.39
N LEU A 171 -28.58 -13.13 5.07
CA LEU A 171 -29.56 -12.31 4.36
C LEU A 171 -30.87 -13.06 4.02
N GLY A 172 -31.07 -14.26 4.57
CA GLY A 172 -32.33 -15.01 4.44
C GLY A 172 -32.45 -15.93 3.23
N PHE A 173 -31.34 -16.22 2.54
CA PHE A 173 -31.25 -17.15 1.41
C PHE A 173 -30.26 -18.29 1.70
N PRO A 174 -30.63 -19.28 2.55
CA PRO A 174 -29.77 -20.43 2.81
C PRO A 174 -29.64 -21.31 1.56
N THR A 175 -28.41 -21.54 1.14
CA THR A 175 -28.08 -22.41 0.00
C THR A 175 -26.74 -23.11 0.19
N ASN A 176 -26.57 -24.26 -0.46
CA ASN A 176 -25.28 -24.96 -0.54
C ASN A 176 -24.61 -24.78 -1.91
N ASP A 177 -25.23 -24.04 -2.83
CA ASP A 177 -24.69 -23.71 -4.15
C ASP A 177 -24.08 -22.30 -4.12
N THR A 178 -22.75 -22.21 -4.25
CA THR A 178 -22.02 -20.95 -4.27
C THR A 178 -22.45 -20.04 -5.41
N ASN A 179 -22.80 -20.58 -6.59
CA ASN A 179 -23.25 -19.76 -7.71
C ASN A 179 -24.63 -19.16 -7.43
N ALA A 180 -25.53 -19.92 -6.82
CA ALA A 180 -26.83 -19.40 -6.40
C ALA A 180 -26.70 -18.32 -5.32
N ALA A 181 -25.77 -18.49 -4.38
CA ALA A 181 -25.47 -17.46 -3.38
C ALA A 181 -24.93 -16.17 -4.02
N ILE A 182 -23.96 -16.28 -4.95
CA ILE A 182 -23.40 -15.12 -5.65
C ILE A 182 -24.48 -14.41 -6.49
N ASP A 183 -25.30 -15.15 -7.24
CA ASP A 183 -26.41 -14.60 -8.04
C ASP A 183 -27.49 -13.93 -7.19
N PHE A 184 -27.76 -14.44 -5.99
CA PHE A 184 -28.63 -13.79 -5.02
C PHE A 184 -28.02 -12.46 -4.53
N LEU A 185 -26.77 -12.51 -4.05
CA LEU A 185 -26.06 -11.34 -3.52
C LEU A 185 -25.89 -10.24 -4.57
N SER A 186 -25.69 -10.60 -5.84
CA SER A 186 -25.45 -9.65 -6.93
C SER A 186 -26.69 -8.84 -7.32
N LYS A 187 -27.87 -9.24 -6.84
CA LYS A 187 -29.15 -8.55 -7.06
C LYS A 187 -29.58 -7.67 -5.89
N LEU A 188 -28.85 -7.72 -4.78
CA LEU A 188 -29.13 -6.91 -3.60
C LEU A 188 -28.49 -5.53 -3.71
N ASP A 189 -28.98 -4.61 -2.89
CA ASP A 189 -28.33 -3.32 -2.70
C ASP A 189 -26.91 -3.49 -2.14
N THR A 190 -25.95 -2.77 -2.72
CA THR A 190 -24.54 -2.89 -2.36
C THR A 190 -24.28 -2.55 -0.89
N HIS A 191 -24.94 -1.53 -0.33
CA HIS A 191 -24.75 -1.16 1.08
C HIS A 191 -25.34 -2.21 2.03
N LEU A 192 -26.40 -2.90 1.64
CA LEU A 192 -26.94 -4.04 2.38
C LEU A 192 -25.92 -5.18 2.44
N VAL A 193 -25.28 -5.52 1.31
CA VAL A 193 -24.26 -6.58 1.26
C VAL A 193 -23.03 -6.21 2.11
N ILE A 194 -22.56 -4.96 2.01
CA ILE A 194 -21.44 -4.44 2.83
C ILE A 194 -21.77 -4.51 4.31
N THR A 195 -22.97 -4.06 4.71
CA THR A 195 -23.41 -4.10 6.11
C THR A 195 -23.50 -5.53 6.62
N ALA A 196 -24.05 -6.45 5.82
CA ALA A 196 -24.11 -7.87 6.19
C ALA A 196 -22.72 -8.50 6.35
N ALA A 197 -21.75 -8.12 5.52
CA ALA A 197 -20.36 -8.56 5.63
C ALA A 197 -19.70 -8.10 6.93
N GLU A 198 -19.98 -6.87 7.35
CA GLU A 198 -19.50 -6.34 8.62
C GLU A 198 -20.15 -7.06 9.81
N ASP A 199 -21.49 -7.11 9.86
CA ASP A 199 -22.24 -7.76 10.94
C ASP A 199 -21.87 -9.24 11.09
N SER A 200 -21.60 -9.92 9.98
CA SER A 200 -21.17 -11.32 9.93
C SER A 200 -19.67 -11.52 10.22
N LYS A 201 -18.91 -10.45 10.49
CA LYS A 201 -17.45 -10.46 10.71
C LYS A 201 -16.67 -11.07 9.55
N LEU A 202 -17.17 -10.85 8.33
CA LEU A 202 -16.56 -11.32 7.08
C LEU A 202 -15.82 -10.22 6.33
N MET A 203 -15.87 -8.96 6.77
CA MET A 203 -15.24 -7.84 6.04
C MET A 203 -13.75 -8.09 5.76
N ASP A 204 -13.00 -8.53 6.77
CA ASP A 204 -11.56 -8.88 6.64
C ASP A 204 -11.29 -10.16 5.86
N THR A 205 -12.30 -10.80 5.29
CA THR A 205 -12.17 -12.03 4.51
C THR A 205 -12.21 -11.79 3.01
N PHE A 206 -12.63 -10.61 2.56
CA PHE A 206 -12.63 -10.23 1.14
C PHE A 206 -11.28 -9.63 0.75
N LYS A 207 -10.35 -10.51 0.35
CA LYS A 207 -8.95 -10.19 0.04
C LYS A 207 -8.53 -10.82 -1.29
N ALA A 208 -7.30 -10.55 -1.72
CA ALA A 208 -6.70 -11.22 -2.87
C ALA A 208 -6.67 -12.75 -2.67
N CYS A 209 -6.81 -13.51 -3.75
CA CYS A 209 -6.80 -14.98 -3.72
C CYS A 209 -5.99 -15.57 -4.88
N VAL A 210 -5.56 -16.81 -4.72
CA VAL A 210 -5.05 -17.62 -5.83
C VAL A 210 -6.21 -18.07 -6.70
N GLU A 211 -6.28 -17.53 -7.92
CA GLU A 211 -7.38 -17.74 -8.85
C GLU A 211 -7.35 -19.12 -9.50
N LYS A 212 -8.55 -19.67 -9.71
CA LYS A 212 -8.75 -20.76 -10.68
C LYS A 212 -8.66 -20.19 -12.09
N GLN A 213 -7.99 -20.91 -12.98
CA GLN A 213 -7.88 -20.52 -14.38
C GLN A 213 -9.07 -21.06 -15.18
N PHE A 214 -9.64 -20.20 -16.02
CA PHE A 214 -10.71 -20.55 -16.94
C PHE A 214 -10.32 -20.15 -18.37
N ASN A 215 -10.73 -20.93 -19.36
CA ASN A 215 -10.39 -20.64 -20.75
C ASN A 215 -11.03 -19.32 -21.20
N GLY A 216 -10.23 -18.42 -21.81
CA GLY A 216 -10.69 -17.10 -22.25
C GLY A 216 -10.90 -16.07 -21.12
N VAL A 217 -10.53 -16.38 -19.87
CA VAL A 217 -10.60 -15.46 -18.74
C VAL A 217 -9.19 -15.13 -18.25
N GLU A 218 -8.87 -13.84 -18.21
CA GLU A 218 -7.59 -13.37 -17.69
C GLU A 218 -7.53 -13.54 -16.16
N SER A 219 -6.47 -14.19 -15.69
CA SER A 219 -6.19 -14.44 -14.27
C SER A 219 -5.08 -13.51 -13.79
N PHE A 220 -5.25 -12.87 -12.63
CA PHE A 220 -4.24 -11.98 -12.05
C PHE A 220 -3.17 -12.76 -11.29
N ILE A 221 -3.55 -13.52 -10.25
CA ILE A 221 -2.64 -14.36 -9.46
C ILE A 221 -3.06 -15.83 -9.54
N THR A 222 -2.13 -16.71 -9.90
CA THR A 222 -2.39 -18.16 -10.06
C THR A 222 -1.47 -19.05 -9.22
N LYS A 223 -0.56 -18.43 -8.47
CA LYS A 223 0.40 -19.11 -7.59
C LYS A 223 0.40 -18.39 -6.26
N ASN A 224 0.69 -19.12 -5.18
CA ASN A 224 0.78 -18.53 -3.85
C ASN A 224 1.82 -17.41 -3.84
N TRP A 225 1.40 -16.19 -3.52
CA TRP A 225 2.23 -14.99 -3.56
C TRP A 225 3.31 -14.95 -2.48
N ARG A 226 3.42 -15.94 -1.61
CA ARG A 226 4.50 -16.04 -0.62
C ARG A 226 5.66 -16.90 -1.13
N THR A 227 5.40 -17.82 -2.03
CA THR A 227 6.39 -18.79 -2.53
C THR A 227 6.70 -18.62 -4.02
N ALA A 228 5.85 -17.92 -4.77
CA ALA A 228 6.07 -17.68 -6.19
C ALA A 228 7.35 -16.85 -6.46
N THR A 229 8.02 -17.15 -7.59
CA THR A 229 9.08 -16.30 -8.13
C THR A 229 8.52 -14.97 -8.62
N MET A 230 9.31 -13.90 -8.60
CA MET A 230 8.91 -12.54 -8.97
C MET A 230 9.68 -12.05 -10.20
N PRO A 231 9.41 -12.58 -11.40
CA PRO A 231 10.21 -12.26 -12.58
C PRO A 231 10.16 -10.77 -12.98
N LYS A 232 9.05 -10.06 -12.69
CA LYS A 232 8.89 -8.63 -13.00
C LYS A 232 9.87 -7.74 -12.24
N VAL A 233 10.40 -8.20 -11.11
CA VAL A 233 11.34 -7.47 -10.24
C VAL A 233 12.74 -7.37 -10.85
N LYS A 234 13.11 -8.28 -11.76
CA LYS A 234 14.46 -8.34 -12.31
C LYS A 234 14.90 -6.98 -12.89
N ASN A 235 16.04 -6.47 -12.41
CA ASN A 235 16.63 -5.16 -12.73
C ASN A 235 15.75 -3.94 -12.41
N MET A 236 14.65 -4.09 -11.67
CA MET A 236 13.74 -3.00 -11.33
C MET A 236 14.29 -2.17 -10.15
N PRO A 237 14.35 -0.82 -10.25
CA PRO A 237 14.57 0.06 -9.11
C PRO A 237 13.36 0.03 -8.16
N ILE A 238 13.63 -0.03 -6.85
CA ILE A 238 12.61 -0.16 -5.81
C ILE A 238 12.91 0.84 -4.69
N LEU A 239 11.89 1.57 -4.24
CA LEU A 239 11.92 2.33 -2.99
C LEU A 239 10.94 1.66 -2.02
N ILE A 240 11.42 1.26 -0.85
CA ILE A 240 10.62 0.68 0.21
C ILE A 240 10.76 1.53 1.47
N GLY A 241 9.68 1.69 2.24
CA GLY A 241 9.68 2.48 3.46
C GLY A 241 8.76 1.93 4.53
N ILE A 242 9.08 2.22 5.78
CA ILE A 242 8.21 2.06 6.95
C ILE A 242 8.31 3.31 7.82
N THR A 243 7.40 3.48 8.77
CA THR A 243 7.59 4.43 9.88
C THR A 243 8.31 3.75 11.05
N ASN A 244 8.83 4.54 11.99
CA ASN A 244 9.55 3.99 13.14
C ASN A 244 8.62 3.43 14.24
N ASP A 245 7.32 3.74 14.19
CA ASP A 245 6.33 3.37 15.20
C ASP A 245 4.93 3.08 14.59
N GLU A 246 4.90 2.22 13.56
CA GLU A 246 3.73 1.92 12.71
C GLU A 246 2.42 1.71 13.48
N LYS A 247 2.44 1.02 14.63
CA LYS A 247 1.23 0.64 15.36
C LYS A 247 0.86 1.59 16.51
N CYS A 248 1.53 2.72 16.67
CA CYS A 248 1.38 3.55 17.88
C CYS A 248 -0.07 3.97 18.19
N GLY A 249 -0.80 4.50 17.21
CA GLY A 249 -2.18 4.95 17.42
C GLY A 249 -3.22 3.83 17.46
N TYR A 250 -2.85 2.58 17.18
CA TYR A 250 -3.76 1.43 17.27
C TYR A 250 -3.99 0.97 18.71
N TYR A 251 -3.18 1.46 19.65
CA TYR A 251 -3.31 1.15 21.08
C TYR A 251 -3.60 2.44 21.87
N PRO A 252 -4.79 3.07 21.73
CA PRO A 252 -5.10 4.31 22.42
C PRO A 252 -5.50 4.10 23.89
N SER A 253 -5.85 2.87 24.28
CA SER A 253 -6.38 2.56 25.61
C SER A 253 -5.33 2.65 26.72
N GLU A 254 -5.74 3.13 27.88
CA GLU A 254 -4.95 3.11 29.11
C GLU A 254 -5.37 1.99 30.08
N LYS A 255 -6.24 1.05 29.64
CA LYS A 255 -6.71 -0.08 30.45
C LYS A 255 -5.92 -1.35 30.17
N ASP A 256 -5.44 -2.00 31.22
CA ASP A 256 -4.65 -3.24 31.10
C ASP A 256 -5.40 -4.41 30.46
N GLU A 257 -6.73 -4.49 30.66
CA GLU A 257 -7.60 -5.53 30.10
C GLU A 257 -7.52 -5.61 28.57
N ASP A 258 -7.29 -4.47 27.91
CA ASP A 258 -7.21 -4.38 26.44
C ASP A 258 -5.89 -4.97 25.88
N TYR A 259 -4.93 -5.29 26.75
CA TYR A 259 -3.60 -5.78 26.36
C TYR A 259 -3.38 -7.26 26.68
N GLN A 260 -4.14 -7.86 27.60
CA GLN A 260 -3.80 -9.17 28.19
C GLN A 260 -3.62 -10.31 27.18
N ASN A 261 -4.39 -10.30 26.08
CA ASN A 261 -4.34 -11.35 25.06
C ASN A 261 -3.60 -10.95 23.78
N VAL A 262 -3.03 -9.74 23.71
CA VAL A 262 -2.51 -9.17 22.46
C VAL A 262 -1.50 -10.08 21.74
N VAL A 263 -0.60 -10.72 22.51
CA VAL A 263 0.39 -11.64 21.95
C VAL A 263 -0.29 -12.88 21.38
N LYS A 264 -1.20 -13.49 22.15
CA LYS A 264 -1.91 -14.70 21.74
C LYS A 264 -2.78 -14.42 20.53
N ASP A 265 -3.56 -13.35 20.56
CA ASP A 265 -4.45 -12.95 19.48
C ASP A 265 -3.65 -12.75 18.19
N ILE A 266 -2.56 -11.97 18.22
CA ILE A 266 -1.73 -11.71 17.03
C ILE A 266 -1.04 -12.98 16.52
N ILE A 267 -0.46 -13.79 17.40
CA ILE A 267 0.20 -15.03 16.97
C ILE A 267 -0.81 -16.01 16.37
N SER A 268 -2.03 -16.10 16.92
CA SER A 268 -3.08 -16.99 16.42
C SER A 268 -3.60 -16.59 15.04
N MET A 269 -3.52 -15.31 14.69
CA MET A 269 -3.86 -14.82 13.35
C MET A 269 -2.79 -15.19 12.31
N CYS A 270 -1.56 -15.45 12.75
CA CYS A 270 -0.40 -15.66 11.87
C CYS A 270 0.01 -17.14 11.77
N PHE A 271 -0.14 -17.91 12.84
CA PHE A 271 0.35 -19.27 12.99
C PHE A 271 -0.75 -20.22 13.46
N ASP A 272 -0.72 -21.45 12.93
CA ASP A 272 -1.68 -22.49 13.25
C ASP A 272 -1.51 -22.90 14.73
N ALA A 273 -2.57 -22.65 15.50
CA ALA A 273 -2.58 -22.79 16.95
C ALA A 273 -2.69 -24.24 17.44
N THR A 274 -2.74 -25.23 16.53
CA THR A 274 -2.89 -26.66 16.90
C THR A 274 -1.64 -27.29 17.48
N ASN A 275 -0.44 -26.80 17.13
CA ASN A 275 0.84 -27.35 17.57
C ASN A 275 1.72 -26.23 18.19
N ASP A 276 2.10 -26.39 19.46
CA ASP A 276 3.05 -25.53 20.22
C ASP A 276 2.77 -24.01 20.26
N PHE A 277 1.51 -23.62 20.15
CA PHE A 277 1.08 -22.20 20.23
C PHE A 277 1.57 -21.49 21.50
N GLU A 278 1.43 -22.15 22.65
CA GLU A 278 1.84 -21.58 23.94
C GLU A 278 3.37 -21.39 24.00
N GLY A 279 4.17 -22.29 23.42
CA GLY A 279 5.62 -22.13 23.33
C GLY A 279 6.01 -20.92 22.48
N MET A 280 5.37 -20.76 21.32
CA MET A 280 5.59 -19.61 20.43
C MET A 280 5.21 -18.28 21.10
N ALA A 281 4.01 -18.21 21.68
CA ALA A 281 3.54 -17.01 22.38
C ALA A 281 4.46 -16.67 23.56
N ASN A 282 4.94 -17.67 24.31
CA ASN A 282 5.88 -17.46 25.40
C ASN A 282 7.24 -16.92 24.94
N ILE A 283 7.79 -17.40 23.81
CA ILE A 283 9.05 -16.87 23.26
C ILE A 283 8.91 -15.39 22.90
N VAL A 284 7.81 -15.03 22.23
CA VAL A 284 7.50 -13.64 21.87
C VAL A 284 7.31 -12.81 23.14
N HIS A 285 6.57 -13.34 24.12
CA HIS A 285 6.32 -12.67 25.38
C HIS A 285 7.63 -12.34 26.10
N GLN A 286 8.50 -13.34 26.26
CA GLN A 286 9.78 -13.18 26.94
C GLN A 286 10.69 -12.18 26.23
N PHE A 287 10.67 -12.12 24.90
CA PHE A 287 11.49 -11.17 24.16
C PHE A 287 11.01 -9.71 24.31
N TYR A 288 9.71 -9.45 24.25
CA TYR A 288 9.16 -8.08 24.27
C TYR A 288 8.83 -7.55 25.67
N PHE A 289 8.43 -8.43 26.59
CA PHE A 289 7.90 -8.05 27.90
C PHE A 289 8.72 -8.61 29.08
N GLY A 290 9.57 -9.62 28.84
CA GLY A 290 10.29 -10.30 29.91
C GLY A 290 9.32 -10.93 30.90
N ASP A 291 9.45 -10.54 32.18
CA ASP A 291 8.62 -11.00 33.29
C ASP A 291 7.33 -10.18 33.48
N GLU A 292 7.19 -9.05 32.79
CA GLU A 292 6.03 -8.16 32.91
C GLU A 292 4.86 -8.67 32.03
N PRO A 293 3.61 -8.65 32.52
CA PRO A 293 2.46 -8.95 31.67
C PRO A 293 2.17 -7.80 30.69
N PRO A 294 1.60 -8.09 29.49
CA PRO A 294 1.08 -7.07 28.60
C PRO A 294 0.05 -6.19 29.31
N SER A 295 0.30 -4.89 29.34
CA SER A 295 -0.47 -3.90 30.09
C SER A 295 -0.25 -2.50 29.51
N ALA A 296 -1.04 -1.53 29.95
CA ALA A 296 -0.84 -0.13 29.55
C ALA A 296 0.54 0.41 29.99
N ALA A 297 1.13 -0.15 31.06
CA ALA A 297 2.45 0.23 31.55
C ALA A 297 3.60 -0.16 30.60
N VAL A 298 3.44 -1.25 29.84
CA VAL A 298 4.40 -1.73 28.83
C VAL A 298 3.90 -1.54 27.40
N ARG A 299 3.02 -0.55 27.20
CA ARG A 299 2.38 -0.23 25.91
C ARG A 299 3.37 -0.11 24.75
N GLU A 300 4.53 0.52 24.96
CA GLU A 300 5.55 0.64 23.91
C GLU A 300 6.09 -0.73 23.45
N SER A 301 6.23 -1.71 24.35
CA SER A 301 6.60 -3.08 23.98
C SER A 301 5.52 -3.77 23.15
N VAL A 302 4.24 -3.53 23.47
CA VAL A 302 3.10 -4.03 22.67
C VAL A 302 3.14 -3.45 21.27
N ILE A 303 3.31 -2.13 21.16
CA ILE A 303 3.37 -1.42 19.88
C ILE A 303 4.56 -1.89 19.05
N ASN A 304 5.73 -2.06 19.68
CA ASN A 304 6.92 -2.58 19.02
C ASN A 304 6.68 -3.99 18.48
N PHE A 305 6.09 -4.88 19.28
CA PHE A 305 5.71 -6.23 18.87
C PHE A 305 4.79 -6.22 17.64
N ASP A 306 3.69 -5.46 17.70
CA ASP A 306 2.70 -5.41 16.62
C ASP A 306 3.25 -4.74 15.36
N SER A 307 4.03 -3.65 15.51
CA SER A 307 4.71 -2.98 14.40
C SER A 307 5.70 -3.91 13.72
N ASP A 308 6.42 -4.71 14.50
CA ASP A 308 7.48 -5.55 13.97
C ASP A 308 6.93 -6.72 13.15
N ILE A 309 5.90 -7.41 13.67
CA ILE A 309 5.31 -8.57 12.98
C ILE A 309 4.53 -8.17 11.71
N HIS A 310 3.89 -6.98 11.72
CA HIS A 310 3.08 -6.52 10.59
C HIS A 310 3.83 -5.68 9.56
N PHE A 311 4.91 -4.98 9.92
CA PHE A 311 5.56 -4.05 8.98
C PHE A 311 7.07 -4.24 8.89
N LEU A 312 7.78 -4.24 10.02
CA LEU A 312 9.25 -4.36 10.00
C LEU A 312 9.71 -5.68 9.37
N TYR A 313 9.27 -6.81 9.91
CA TYR A 313 9.71 -8.12 9.45
C TYR A 313 9.26 -8.40 8.00
N PRO A 314 8.01 -8.13 7.59
CA PRO A 314 7.59 -8.24 6.20
C PRO A 314 8.42 -7.37 5.24
N ALA A 315 8.81 -6.15 5.62
CA ALA A 315 9.68 -5.30 4.81
C ALA A 315 11.07 -5.94 4.61
N TYR A 316 11.69 -6.45 5.68
CA TYR A 316 12.96 -7.19 5.60
C TYR A 316 12.85 -8.40 4.67
N LYS A 317 11.81 -9.22 4.86
CA LYS A 317 11.60 -10.43 4.07
C LYS A 317 11.36 -10.12 2.59
N THR A 318 10.66 -9.03 2.31
CA THR A 318 10.40 -8.55 0.95
C THR A 318 11.68 -8.06 0.27
N ILE A 319 12.52 -7.30 0.98
CA ILE A 319 13.84 -6.88 0.47
C ILE A 319 14.71 -8.09 0.12
N GLU A 320 14.80 -9.08 1.01
CA GLU A 320 15.52 -10.34 0.74
C GLU A 320 15.00 -11.03 -0.53
N ARG A 321 13.66 -11.16 -0.64
CA ARG A 321 13.01 -11.80 -1.77
C ARG A 321 13.26 -11.07 -3.08
N TYR A 322 13.25 -9.73 -3.08
CA TYR A 322 13.56 -8.93 -4.27
C TYR A 322 15.03 -9.11 -4.70
N LEU A 323 15.96 -9.13 -3.74
CA LEU A 323 17.38 -9.41 -4.05
C LEU A 323 17.58 -10.82 -4.62
N ASP A 324 16.83 -11.81 -4.14
CA ASP A 324 16.86 -13.18 -4.69
C ASP A 324 16.25 -13.30 -6.08
N ASN A 325 15.38 -12.36 -6.46
CA ASN A 325 14.81 -12.25 -7.81
C ASN A 325 15.55 -11.20 -8.68
N GLU A 326 16.82 -10.93 -8.36
CA GLU A 326 17.71 -10.06 -9.14
C GLU A 326 17.15 -8.63 -9.34
N ALA A 327 16.52 -8.06 -8.31
CA ALA A 327 16.12 -6.65 -8.31
C ALA A 327 17.29 -5.72 -8.67
N GLY A 328 16.95 -4.54 -9.21
CA GLY A 328 17.91 -3.45 -9.36
C GLY A 328 18.26 -2.82 -8.01
N ASN A 329 18.53 -1.52 -8.00
CA ASN A 329 18.80 -0.81 -6.76
C ASN A 329 17.54 -0.77 -5.88
N ILE A 330 17.65 -1.26 -4.64
CA ILE A 330 16.61 -1.14 -3.61
C ILE A 330 17.05 -0.06 -2.63
N TYR A 331 16.21 0.94 -2.41
CA TYR A 331 16.41 1.99 -1.41
C TYR A 331 15.42 1.77 -0.28
N PHE A 332 15.92 1.69 0.95
CA PHE A 332 15.08 1.53 2.14
C PHE A 332 15.10 2.81 2.98
N GLN A 333 13.92 3.26 3.42
CA GLN A 333 13.78 4.39 4.35
C GLN A 333 13.02 3.99 5.62
N VAL A 334 13.32 4.69 6.71
CA VAL A 334 12.49 4.72 7.91
C VAL A 334 12.11 6.16 8.16
N PHE A 335 10.81 6.47 8.18
CA PHE A 335 10.31 7.78 8.54
C PHE A 335 10.15 7.89 10.06
N SER A 336 10.84 8.85 10.68
CA SER A 336 10.85 9.03 12.14
C SER A 336 10.59 10.47 12.59
N TYR A 337 10.21 11.34 11.64
CA TYR A 337 9.94 12.75 11.93
C TYR A 337 8.56 12.94 12.58
N ILE A 338 8.54 13.77 13.63
CA ILE A 338 7.33 14.25 14.30
C ILE A 338 7.25 15.77 14.09
N GLY A 339 6.25 16.21 13.35
CA GLY A 339 5.89 17.60 13.12
C GLY A 339 4.37 17.78 13.04
N HIS A 340 3.93 18.89 12.43
CA HIS A 340 2.52 19.29 12.43
C HIS A 340 1.74 18.74 11.23
N ARG A 341 2.35 17.83 10.45
CA ARG A 341 1.71 17.17 9.31
C ARG A 341 1.72 15.66 9.40
N ASN A 342 2.06 15.09 10.56
CA ASN A 342 1.79 13.69 10.90
C ASN A 342 0.28 13.45 10.85
N PHE A 343 -0.22 13.06 9.68
CA PHE A 343 -1.64 13.10 9.34
C PHE A 343 -2.48 12.20 10.25
N VAL A 344 -2.09 10.94 10.38
CA VAL A 344 -2.85 9.96 11.17
C VAL A 344 -2.77 10.28 12.65
N ARG A 345 -1.63 10.83 13.11
CA ARG A 345 -1.48 11.35 14.48
C ARG A 345 -2.51 12.41 14.81
N LEU A 346 -2.73 13.35 13.91
CA LEU A 346 -3.74 14.40 14.08
C LEU A 346 -5.16 13.87 13.93
N LEU A 347 -5.39 12.92 13.02
CA LEU A 347 -6.70 12.32 12.80
C LEU A 347 -7.18 11.52 14.03
N TRP A 348 -6.30 10.75 14.66
CA TRP A 348 -6.63 9.90 15.81
C TRP A 348 -6.33 10.54 17.16
N ASN A 349 -5.86 11.79 17.18
CA ASN A 349 -5.46 12.51 18.39
C ASN A 349 -4.42 11.73 19.23
N THR A 350 -3.46 11.09 18.55
CA THR A 350 -2.38 10.34 19.20
C THR A 350 -1.37 11.32 19.80
N THR A 351 -1.14 11.26 21.11
CA THR A 351 -0.27 12.22 21.83
C THR A 351 1.06 11.63 22.31
N LYS A 352 1.22 10.31 22.27
CA LYS A 352 2.42 9.58 22.73
C LYS A 352 3.03 8.76 21.58
N GLY A 353 4.30 8.39 21.71
CA GLY A 353 5.07 7.64 20.71
C GLY A 353 5.52 8.46 19.51
N ASP A 354 6.13 7.76 18.55
CA ASP A 354 6.81 8.36 17.39
C ASP A 354 5.91 8.36 16.13
N ALA A 355 6.51 8.35 14.93
CA ALA A 355 5.79 8.48 13.68
C ALA A 355 5.06 7.17 13.36
N GLN A 356 3.74 7.25 13.26
CA GLN A 356 2.88 6.08 13.08
C GLN A 356 2.47 5.86 11.63
N HIS A 357 1.81 4.72 11.39
CA HIS A 357 1.34 4.33 10.07
C HIS A 357 0.58 5.46 9.38
N GLY A 358 1.02 5.87 8.18
CA GLY A 358 0.41 6.93 7.39
C GLY A 358 0.77 8.35 7.81
N ASP A 359 1.66 8.58 8.77
CA ASP A 359 2.08 9.94 9.12
C ASP A 359 2.96 10.60 8.05
N ASP A 360 3.71 9.81 7.29
CA ASP A 360 4.60 10.30 6.22
C ASP A 360 3.82 10.86 5.03
N ILE A 361 2.60 10.38 4.79
CA ILE A 361 1.77 10.81 3.64
C ILE A 361 1.36 12.28 3.75
N GLY A 362 1.25 12.84 4.97
CA GLY A 362 0.94 14.26 5.19
C GLY A 362 2.06 15.21 4.77
N TYR A 363 3.27 14.69 4.54
CA TYR A 363 4.41 15.41 3.98
C TYR A 363 4.58 15.22 2.47
N LEU A 364 3.81 14.31 1.85
CA LEU A 364 3.85 14.02 0.43
C LEU A 364 2.65 14.60 -0.33
N PHE A 365 1.46 14.54 0.27
CA PHE A 365 0.21 14.98 -0.35
C PHE A 365 -0.39 16.19 0.38
N ASP A 366 -1.07 17.05 -0.38
CA ASP A 366 -1.95 18.06 0.21
C ASP A 366 -3.26 17.39 0.66
N ILE A 367 -3.40 17.22 1.97
CA ILE A 367 -4.56 16.56 2.57
C ILE A 367 -5.53 17.63 3.05
N SER A 368 -6.79 17.55 2.62
CA SER A 368 -7.86 18.49 2.98
C SER A 368 -7.98 18.70 4.49
N TYR A 369 -7.82 17.63 5.28
CA TYR A 369 -7.81 17.66 6.74
C TYR A 369 -6.73 18.58 7.33
N LEU A 370 -5.60 18.77 6.65
CA LEU A 370 -4.46 19.57 7.13
C LEU A 370 -4.48 21.02 6.65
N LYS A 371 -5.42 21.41 5.77
CA LYS A 371 -5.44 22.74 5.12
C LYS A 371 -5.52 23.93 6.08
N HIS A 372 -6.07 23.73 7.27
CA HIS A 372 -6.23 24.78 8.28
C HIS A 372 -5.01 24.94 9.20
N LEU A 373 -4.02 24.06 9.07
CA LEU A 373 -2.80 24.09 9.89
C LEU A 373 -1.72 24.94 9.21
N SER A 374 -1.09 25.81 9.99
CA SER A 374 0.08 26.55 9.53
C SER A 374 1.27 25.61 9.32
N ILE A 375 1.96 25.75 8.19
CA ILE A 375 3.18 24.97 7.91
C ILE A 375 4.36 25.67 8.58
N THR A 376 5.04 24.96 9.50
CA THR A 376 6.28 25.45 10.12
C THR A 376 7.44 25.39 9.15
N GLN A 377 8.56 26.06 9.46
CA GLN A 377 9.75 26.01 8.61
C GLN A 377 10.32 24.58 8.52
N GLU A 378 10.30 23.85 9.63
CA GLU A 378 10.75 22.46 9.70
C GLU A 378 9.83 21.53 8.91
N ASP A 379 8.51 21.70 9.02
CA ASP A 379 7.55 20.92 8.23
C ASP A 379 7.70 21.23 6.73
N GLN A 380 7.90 22.49 6.35
CA GLN A 380 8.16 22.86 4.95
C GLN A 380 9.44 22.19 4.43
N GLN A 381 10.53 22.21 5.22
CA GLN A 381 11.77 21.53 4.84
C GLN A 381 11.56 20.02 4.68
N MET A 382 10.73 19.40 5.51
CA MET A 382 10.39 17.98 5.39
C MET A 382 9.56 17.68 4.14
N ILE A 383 8.56 18.52 3.82
CA ILE A 383 7.77 18.44 2.57
C ILE A 383 8.72 18.51 1.37
N ASP A 384 9.61 19.49 1.34
CA ASP A 384 10.57 19.68 0.25
C ASP A 384 11.49 18.45 0.10
N ARG A 385 11.95 17.87 1.22
CA ARG A 385 12.79 16.66 1.22
C ARG A 385 12.07 15.44 0.68
N ILE A 386 10.88 15.12 1.21
CA ILE A 386 10.13 13.91 0.84
C ILE A 386 9.65 13.99 -0.60
N THR A 387 9.11 15.14 -1.01
CA THR A 387 8.68 15.34 -2.40
C THR A 387 9.86 15.29 -3.37
N LEU A 388 11.03 15.83 -3.01
CA LEU A 388 12.23 15.71 -3.85
C LEU A 388 12.75 14.27 -3.93
N ILE A 389 12.78 13.53 -2.81
CA ILE A 389 13.15 12.10 -2.77
C ILE A 389 12.25 11.28 -3.71
N TRP A 390 10.93 11.46 -3.57
CA TRP A 390 9.93 10.76 -4.38
C TRP A 390 10.05 11.10 -5.87
N THR A 391 10.08 12.39 -6.21
CA THR A 391 10.14 12.84 -7.60
C THR A 391 11.47 12.46 -8.27
N ASN A 392 12.59 12.49 -7.55
CA ASN A 392 13.86 11.98 -8.05
C ASN A 392 13.81 10.49 -8.33
N PHE A 393 13.23 9.69 -7.43
CA PHE A 393 13.08 8.26 -7.66
C PHE A 393 12.19 7.97 -8.88
N ILE A 394 11.07 8.69 -9.04
CA ILE A 394 10.18 8.57 -10.21
C ILE A 394 10.93 8.91 -11.52
N LYS A 395 11.77 9.95 -11.51
CA LYS A 395 12.52 10.39 -12.70
C LYS A 395 13.71 9.47 -13.03
N PHE A 396 14.46 9.05 -12.02
CA PHE A 396 15.81 8.50 -12.19
C PHE A 396 15.98 7.08 -11.65
N GLY A 397 15.04 6.57 -10.87
CA GLY A 397 15.21 5.32 -10.11
C GLY A 397 16.23 5.41 -8.98
N ASN A 398 16.64 6.62 -8.61
CA ASN A 398 17.52 6.91 -7.49
C ASN A 398 16.90 8.11 -6.73
N PRO A 399 16.60 7.98 -5.42
CA PRO A 399 16.00 9.06 -4.63
C PRO A 399 16.94 10.26 -4.41
N VAL A 400 18.26 10.03 -4.42
CA VAL A 400 19.29 11.08 -4.28
C VAL A 400 20.35 10.88 -5.37
N PRO A 401 20.04 11.25 -6.64
CA PRO A 401 20.97 11.10 -7.75
C PRO A 401 22.19 12.03 -7.60
N GLN A 402 22.00 13.17 -6.94
CA GLN A 402 23.04 14.14 -6.60
C GLN A 402 22.72 14.76 -5.24
N THR A 403 23.75 14.95 -4.41
CA THR A 403 23.61 15.65 -3.13
C THR A 403 23.34 17.13 -3.32
N SER A 404 22.56 17.71 -2.41
CA SER A 404 22.24 19.14 -2.36
C SER A 404 22.18 19.61 -0.91
N ASP A 405 22.00 20.92 -0.68
CA ASP A 405 21.78 21.45 0.67
C ASP A 405 20.53 20.84 1.33
N LEU A 406 19.51 20.50 0.53
CA LEU A 406 18.27 19.88 1.00
C LEU A 406 18.43 18.38 1.28
N LEU A 407 19.20 17.69 0.45
CA LEU A 407 19.53 16.26 0.56
C LEU A 407 21.07 16.07 0.64
N PRO A 408 21.71 16.43 1.78
CA PRO A 408 23.17 16.45 1.91
C PRO A 408 23.74 15.05 2.24
N ILE A 409 23.12 13.99 1.72
CA ILE A 409 23.47 12.61 2.04
C ILE A 409 23.53 11.76 0.76
N GLN A 410 24.52 10.88 0.68
CA GLN A 410 24.57 9.87 -0.38
C GLN A 410 23.77 8.65 0.08
N TRP A 411 22.74 8.27 -0.68
CA TRP A 411 21.88 7.14 -0.31
C TRP A 411 22.41 5.83 -0.89
N THR A 412 23.06 5.03 -0.05
CA THR A 412 23.57 3.71 -0.43
C THR A 412 22.42 2.70 -0.58
N PRO A 413 22.27 2.02 -1.73
CA PRO A 413 21.23 1.02 -1.90
C PRO A 413 21.53 -0.28 -1.14
N VAL A 414 20.47 -1.04 -0.87
CA VAL A 414 20.51 -2.41 -0.36
C VAL A 414 20.96 -3.35 -1.48
N THR A 415 21.96 -4.18 -1.18
CA THR A 415 22.51 -5.20 -2.08
C THR A 415 22.81 -6.46 -1.26
N LYS A 416 23.08 -7.60 -1.93
CA LYS A 416 23.50 -8.83 -1.23
C LYS A 416 24.78 -8.64 -0.40
N GLN A 417 25.60 -7.65 -0.70
CA GLN A 417 26.88 -7.37 -0.04
C GLN A 417 26.81 -6.23 1.00
N SER A 418 25.93 -5.24 0.81
CA SER A 418 25.85 -4.05 1.69
C SER A 418 25.03 -4.27 2.97
N GLY A 419 24.38 -5.42 3.12
CA GLY A 419 23.38 -5.63 4.18
C GLY A 419 22.12 -4.82 3.90
N ILE A 420 21.51 -4.24 4.94
CA ILE A 420 20.27 -3.45 4.82
C ILE A 420 20.56 -2.01 5.30
N PRO A 421 21.30 -1.19 4.52
CA PRO A 421 21.38 0.24 4.78
C PRO A 421 20.00 0.89 4.59
N TYR A 422 19.70 1.90 5.38
CA TYR A 422 18.47 2.67 5.23
C TYR A 422 18.71 4.15 5.52
N LEU A 423 17.89 5.01 4.92
CA LEU A 423 17.83 6.41 5.27
C LEU A 423 16.82 6.62 6.39
N ASP A 424 17.28 7.13 7.53
CA ASP A 424 16.41 7.66 8.59
C ASP A 424 16.00 9.08 8.22
N ILE A 425 14.71 9.28 7.98
CA ILE A 425 14.12 10.56 7.59
C ILE A 425 13.57 11.23 8.85
N ASN A 426 14.41 12.10 9.41
CA ASN A 426 14.11 12.98 10.54
C ASN A 426 14.54 14.42 10.20
N THR A 427 14.48 15.35 11.17
CA THR A 427 15.03 16.71 11.07
C THR A 427 16.46 16.69 10.53
N LYS A 428 17.25 15.69 10.92
CA LYS A 428 18.54 15.35 10.30
C LYS A 428 18.39 14.04 9.52
N LEU A 429 18.82 14.05 8.26
CA LEU A 429 18.89 12.85 7.42
C LEU A 429 20.14 12.05 7.77
N GLU A 430 19.98 10.76 8.07
CA GLU A 430 21.10 9.89 8.46
C GLU A 430 21.04 8.53 7.77
N MET A 431 22.13 8.12 7.10
CA MET A 431 22.27 6.74 6.66
C MET A 431 22.63 5.87 7.85
N LYS A 432 21.77 4.90 8.14
CA LYS A 432 21.93 3.88 9.19
C LYS A 432 21.92 2.49 8.55
N SER A 433 22.09 1.46 9.35
CA SER A 433 22.08 0.07 8.87
C SER A 433 21.28 -0.81 9.82
N ARG A 434 20.55 -1.79 9.27
CA ARG A 434 19.74 -2.77 9.99
C ARG A 434 18.76 -2.09 10.98
N PRO A 435 17.71 -1.42 10.47
CA PRO A 435 16.74 -0.76 11.35
C PRO A 435 16.16 -1.75 12.36
N PHE A 436 16.18 -1.37 13.64
CA PHE A 436 15.75 -2.20 14.76
C PHE A 436 16.42 -3.60 14.80
N HIS A 437 17.74 -3.63 14.59
CA HIS A 437 18.52 -4.85 14.39
C HIS A 437 18.15 -6.04 15.29
N GLN A 438 18.04 -5.85 16.60
CA GLN A 438 17.73 -6.93 17.55
C GLN A 438 16.33 -7.52 17.31
N ARG A 439 15.32 -6.67 17.11
CA ARG A 439 13.94 -7.09 16.86
C ARG A 439 13.79 -7.75 15.49
N ALA A 440 14.44 -7.19 14.46
CA ALA A 440 14.48 -7.80 13.13
C ALA A 440 15.16 -9.17 13.15
N ALA A 441 16.28 -9.32 13.88
CA ALA A 441 16.99 -10.59 14.03
C ALA A 441 16.15 -11.62 14.80
N PHE A 442 15.44 -11.21 15.86
CA PHE A 442 14.50 -12.06 16.58
C PHE A 442 13.46 -12.65 15.62
N TRP A 443 12.78 -11.81 14.82
CA TRP A 443 11.77 -12.30 13.88
C TRP A 443 12.34 -13.18 12.77
N GLN A 444 13.53 -12.87 12.24
CA GLN A 444 14.21 -13.75 11.28
C GLN A 444 14.45 -15.15 11.86
N LEU A 445 14.90 -15.26 13.11
CA LEU A 445 15.11 -16.54 13.77
C LEU A 445 13.79 -17.24 14.12
N PHE A 446 12.82 -16.49 14.64
CA PHE A 446 11.51 -16.99 15.00
C PHE A 446 10.78 -17.60 13.80
N TYR A 447 10.71 -16.89 12.67
CA TYR A 447 10.12 -17.43 11.45
C TYR A 447 10.95 -18.59 10.91
N ARG A 448 12.28 -18.55 10.95
CA ARG A 448 13.10 -19.69 10.52
C ARG A 448 12.78 -20.97 11.28
N ALA A 449 12.47 -20.88 12.57
CA ALA A 449 12.05 -22.03 13.38
C ALA A 449 10.59 -22.43 13.11
N ASN A 450 9.69 -21.46 12.94
CA ASN A 450 8.24 -21.68 13.01
C ASN A 450 7.49 -21.50 11.67
N ASN A 451 8.16 -21.24 10.55
CA ASN A 451 7.48 -20.95 9.26
C ASN A 451 6.60 -22.12 8.77
N HIS A 452 6.91 -23.35 9.18
CA HIS A 452 6.12 -24.53 8.89
C HIS A 452 4.75 -24.55 9.60
N LEU A 453 4.52 -23.67 10.58
CA LEU A 453 3.24 -23.48 11.27
C LEU A 453 2.47 -22.26 10.75
N HIS A 454 3.06 -21.44 9.87
CA HIS A 454 2.46 -20.19 9.47
C HIS A 454 1.23 -20.42 8.56
N ILE A 455 0.08 -19.85 8.93
CA ILE A 455 -1.24 -20.15 8.33
C ILE A 455 -1.29 -19.85 6.83
N ALA A 456 -0.62 -18.79 6.41
CA ALA A 456 -0.66 -18.35 5.02
C ALA A 456 0.27 -19.14 4.07
N TYR A 457 1.12 -20.05 4.57
CA TYR A 457 1.93 -20.92 3.72
C TYR A 457 1.15 -22.19 3.37
N PRO A 458 1.26 -22.71 2.14
CA PRO A 458 0.58 -23.94 1.75
C PRO A 458 1.15 -25.14 2.53
N HIS A 459 0.28 -25.89 3.21
CA HIS A 459 0.60 -27.15 3.88
C HIS A 459 0.12 -28.33 3.01
N GLU A 460 0.90 -29.41 2.93
CA GLU A 460 0.65 -30.56 2.04
C GLU A 460 -0.59 -31.40 2.42
N ALA A 461 -1.14 -31.19 3.60
CA ALA A 461 -2.36 -31.83 4.07
C ALA A 461 -3.19 -30.77 4.77
N ASP A 462 -4.41 -30.49 4.30
CA ASP A 462 -5.54 -30.02 5.12
C ASP A 462 -6.76 -29.82 4.22
N SER A 463 -7.86 -30.52 4.53
CA SER A 463 -9.17 -30.20 3.99
C SER A 463 -9.68 -28.88 4.59
N GLU A 464 -10.15 -27.97 3.75
CA GLU A 464 -10.57 -26.59 4.10
C GLU A 464 -11.67 -26.51 5.20
N ASP A 465 -12.38 -27.59 5.49
CA ASP A 465 -13.49 -27.65 6.45
C ASP A 465 -13.09 -27.54 7.94
N GLU A 466 -11.84 -27.87 8.32
CA GLU A 466 -11.41 -27.80 9.73
C GLU A 466 -10.99 -26.39 10.15
N LYS A 467 -10.43 -25.58 9.23
CA LYS A 467 -9.92 -24.23 9.54
C LYS A 467 -11.03 -23.24 9.91
N TYR A 468 -12.25 -23.40 9.39
CA TYR A 468 -13.38 -22.53 9.74
C TYR A 468 -13.99 -22.87 11.10
N LYS A 469 -14.05 -24.16 11.46
CA LYS A 469 -14.55 -24.60 12.77
C LYS A 469 -13.64 -24.15 13.91
N GLN A 470 -12.32 -24.13 13.73
CA GLN A 470 -11.42 -23.63 14.77
C GLN A 470 -11.47 -22.10 14.93
N ARG A 471 -11.71 -21.34 13.85
CA ARG A 471 -11.82 -19.86 13.91
C ARG A 471 -13.08 -19.34 14.62
N THR A 472 -14.11 -20.19 14.78
CA THR A 472 -15.37 -19.82 15.44
C THR A 472 -15.39 -20.13 16.94
N TYR A 473 -14.39 -20.84 17.48
CA TYR A 473 -14.27 -21.12 18.92
C TYR A 473 -13.15 -20.28 19.57
N SER A 474 -13.35 -18.97 19.70
CA SER A 474 -12.61 -18.19 20.73
C SER A 474 -13.37 -16.97 21.31
N LYS A 475 -14.66 -16.78 20.97
CA LYS A 475 -15.47 -15.70 21.57
C LYS A 475 -16.91 -16.16 21.88
N THR A 476 -17.02 -17.22 22.67
CA THR A 476 -18.18 -17.37 23.56
C THR A 476 -17.75 -16.89 24.93
N GLU A 477 -18.51 -15.92 25.46
CA GLU A 477 -18.31 -15.17 26.71
C GLU A 477 -17.43 -13.91 26.59
N LEU A 478 -18.01 -12.85 26.02
CA LEU A 478 -17.98 -11.48 26.54
C LEU A 478 -19.26 -10.76 26.13
#